data_AF-A0A365L1T0-F1
#
_entry.id   AF-A0A365L1T0-F1
#
_cell.length_a   1.000
_cell.length_b   1.000
_cell.length_c   1.000
_cell.angle_alpha   90.00
_cell.angle_beta   90.00
_cell.angle_gamma   90.00
#
_symmetry.space_group_name_H-M   'P 1'
#
loop_
_entity.id
_entity.type
_entity.pdbx_description
1 polymer ?
#
loop_
_entity_poly.entity_id
_entity_poly.type
_entity_poly.pdbx_seq_one_letter_code
_entity_poly.pdbx_strand_id
1 'polypeptide(L)' 'MRGNDHMNIKKIMEAVLKTVDDNNQRLLIQHNGHLTKAISTANTPAEEDDIALFERQLGHRLPKDYRSFLLEYNGAHIY' A
#
# COMPACT_ATOMS: atom_id res chain seq x y z
N MET A 1 23.59 -9.83 20.97
CA MET A 1 22.54 -10.53 20.19
C MET A 1 21.55 -9.47 19.72
N ARG A 2 21.59 -9.07 18.44
CA ARG A 2 20.61 -8.15 17.84
C ARG A 2 19.50 -9.02 17.24
N GLY A 3 18.45 -9.24 17.99
CA GLY A 3 17.24 -9.90 17.50
C GLY A 3 16.51 -8.97 16.54
N ASN A 4 16.13 -9.52 15.39
CA ASN A 4 15.29 -8.92 14.36
C ASN A 4 14.25 -7.92 14.88
N ASP A 5 14.52 -6.63 14.71
CA ASP A 5 13.48 -5.61 14.59
C ASP A 5 12.84 -5.75 13.21
N HIS A 6 12.13 -6.86 12.95
CA HIS A 6 11.14 -6.86 11.89
C HIS A 6 10.02 -5.95 12.37
N MET A 7 10.16 -4.66 12.02
CA MET A 7 9.05 -3.72 12.00
C MET A 7 7.85 -4.45 11.40
N ASN A 8 6.78 -4.63 12.19
CA ASN A 8 5.65 -5.46 11.79
C ASN A 8 4.84 -4.68 10.74
N ILE A 9 5.26 -4.79 9.48
CA ILE A 9 4.72 -4.10 8.30
C ILE A 9 3.20 -4.25 8.27
N LYS A 10 2.69 -5.45 8.54
CA LYS A 10 1.25 -5.72 8.66
C LYS A 10 0.56 -4.82 9.67
N LYS A 11 1.06 -4.75 10.92
CA LYS A 11 0.47 -3.87 11.95
C LYS A 11 0.52 -2.39 11.56
N ILE A 12 1.59 -1.96 10.89
CA ILE A 12 1.73 -0.58 10.41
C ILE A 12 0.71 -0.30 9.32
N MET A 13 0.59 -1.19 8.34
CA MET A 13 -0.36 -1.04 7.24
C MET A 13 -1.81 -1.08 7.73
N GLU A 14 -2.14 -1.97 8.68
CA GLU A 14 -3.46 -1.98 9.33
C GLU A 14 -3.75 -0.64 10.03
N ALA A 15 -2.78 -0.08 10.76
CA ALA A 15 -2.95 1.20 11.43
C ALA A 15 -3.08 2.38 10.43
N VAL A 16 -2.30 2.36 9.34
CA VAL A 16 -2.35 3.37 8.28
C VAL A 16 -3.69 3.32 7.56
N LEU A 17 -4.11 2.14 7.08
CA LEU A 17 -5.39 1.96 6.39
C LEU A 17 -6.57 2.38 7.28
N LYS A 18 -6.56 1.97 8.56
CA LYS A 18 -7.59 2.40 9.51
C LYS A 18 -7.63 3.93 9.65
N THR A 19 -6.46 4.57 9.79
CA THR A 19 -6.37 6.03 9.93
C THR A 19 -6.85 6.74 8.67
N VAL A 20 -6.52 6.20 7.49
CA VAL A 20 -6.99 6.72 6.21
C VAL A 20 -8.51 6.58 6.13
N ASP A 21 -9.09 5.42 6.45
CA ASP A 21 -10.53 5.20 6.43
C ASP A 21 -11.29 6.10 7.41
N ASP A 22 -10.79 6.25 8.64
CA ASP A 22 -11.37 7.15 9.65
C ASP A 22 -11.36 8.62 9.18
N ASN A 23 -10.32 9.05 8.47
CA ASN A 23 -10.22 10.41 7.94
C ASN A 23 -10.98 10.59 6.61
N ASN A 24 -11.08 9.54 5.80
CA ASN A 24 -11.85 9.51 4.57
C ASN A 24 -13.35 9.71 4.83
N GLN A 25 -13.85 9.29 5.99
CA GLN A 25 -15.21 9.66 6.43
C GLN A 25 -15.44 11.18 6.55
N ARG A 26 -14.36 11.97 6.61
CA ARG A 26 -14.37 13.44 6.71
C ARG A 26 -14.05 14.12 5.36
N LEU A 27 -13.54 13.38 4.39
CA LEU A 27 -13.24 13.88 3.05
C LEU A 27 -14.47 13.67 2.15
N LEU A 28 -15.08 14.78 1.75
CA LEU A 28 -16.17 14.79 0.78
C LEU A 28 -15.62 15.25 -0.58
N ILE A 29 -15.75 14.40 -1.58
CA ILE A 29 -15.36 14.67 -2.96
C ILE A 29 -16.61 15.09 -3.71
N GLN A 30 -16.57 16.28 -4.32
CA GLN A 30 -17.64 16.75 -5.18
C GLN A 30 -17.36 16.32 -6.61
N HIS A 31 -18.24 15.48 -7.18
CA HIS A 31 -18.17 15.08 -8.59
C HIS A 31 -19.57 15.14 -9.19
N ASN A 32 -19.73 15.92 -10.27
CA ASN A 32 -21.02 16.16 -10.96
C ASN A 32 -22.16 16.60 -10.02
N GLY A 33 -21.87 17.43 -9.01
CA GLY A 33 -22.86 17.92 -8.05
C GLY A 33 -23.23 16.94 -6.93
N HIS A 34 -22.69 15.72 -6.94
CA HIS A 34 -22.83 14.76 -5.85
C HIS A 34 -21.60 14.80 -4.94
N LEU A 35 -21.85 14.73 -3.62
CA LEU A 35 -20.81 14.55 -2.61
C LEU A 35 -20.70 13.06 -2.30
N THR A 36 -19.54 12.49 -2.57
CA THR A 36 -19.17 11.12 -2.17
C THR A 36 -18.09 11.17 -1.12
N LYS A 37 -18.11 10.21 -0.19
CA LYS A 37 -17.01 10.04 0.77
C LYS A 37 -15.81 9.47 0.05
N ALA A 38 -14.62 9.95 0.40
CA ALA A 38 -13.41 9.29 -0.05
C ALA A 38 -13.37 7.85 0.49
N ILE A 39 -12.81 6.91 -0.26
CA ILE A 39 -12.62 5.53 0.18
C ILE A 39 -11.19 5.13 -0.14
N SER A 40 -10.56 4.34 0.74
CA SER A 40 -9.25 3.75 0.48
C SER A 40 -9.37 2.26 0.26
N THR A 41 -8.56 1.70 -0.63
CA THR A 41 -8.54 0.25 -0.89
C THR A 41 -7.11 -0.19 -1.10
N ALA A 42 -6.67 -1.15 -0.30
CA ALA A 42 -5.38 -1.80 -0.50
C ALA A 42 -5.41 -2.59 -1.82
N ASN A 43 -4.34 -2.47 -2.60
CA ASN A 43 -4.19 -3.25 -3.82
C ASN A 43 -3.95 -4.72 -3.47
N THR A 44 -4.29 -5.62 -4.40
CA THR A 44 -3.86 -7.01 -4.29
C THR A 44 -2.34 -7.08 -4.22
N PRO A 45 -1.76 -7.96 -3.38
CA PRO A 45 -0.32 -8.13 -3.33
C PRO A 45 0.27 -8.39 -4.72
N ALA A 46 1.48 -7.89 -4.96
CA ALA A 46 2.15 -8.07 -6.24
C ALA A 46 2.56 -9.54 -6.41
N GLU A 47 2.53 -10.03 -7.65
CA GLU A 47 3.07 -11.34 -7.97
C GLU A 47 4.60 -11.26 -8.15
N GLU A 48 5.29 -12.37 -7.87
CA GLU A 48 6.75 -12.44 -8.05
C GLU A 48 7.17 -12.17 -9.50
N ASP A 49 6.37 -12.62 -10.46
CA ASP A 49 6.64 -12.42 -11.90
C ASP A 49 6.51 -10.95 -12.31
N ASP A 50 5.55 -10.22 -11.72
CA ASP A 50 5.36 -8.79 -11.95
C ASP A 50 6.53 -7.99 -11.36
N ILE A 51 6.96 -8.32 -10.14
CA ILE A 51 8.14 -7.70 -9.52
C ILE A 51 9.39 -7.98 -10.36
N ALA A 52 9.57 -9.22 -10.82
CA ALA A 52 10.71 -9.59 -11.65
C ALA A 52 10.69 -8.90 -13.02
N LEU A 53 9.52 -8.67 -13.62
CA LEU A 53 9.39 -7.86 -14.83
C LEU A 53 9.74 -6.40 -14.57
N PHE A 54 9.25 -5.82 -13.47
CA PHE A 54 9.54 -4.45 -13.08
C PHE A 54 11.04 -4.22 -12.83
N GLU A 55 11.71 -5.09 -12.08
CA GLU A 55 13.16 -5.01 -11.84
C GLU A 55 13.97 -5.11 -13.16
N ARG A 56 13.52 -5.95 -14.10
CA ARG A 56 14.14 -6.04 -15.43
C ARG A 56 13.98 -4.75 -16.23
N GLN A 57 12.80 -4.14 -16.21
CA GLN A 57 12.54 -2.86 -16.90
C GLN A 57 13.30 -1.69 -16.28
N LEU A 58 13.39 -1.66 -14.94
CA LEU A 58 14.10 -0.64 -14.20
C LEU A 58 15.63 -0.77 -14.36
N GLY A 59 16.13 -1.96 -14.68
CA GLY A 59 17.57 -2.27 -14.75
C GLY A 59 18.22 -2.39 -13.37
N HIS A 60 17.42 -2.43 -12.30
CA HIS A 60 17.86 -2.48 -10.90
C HIS A 60 17.02 -3.47 -10.10
N ARG A 61 17.63 -4.05 -9.06
CA ARG A 61 16.90 -4.83 -8.06
C ARG A 61 16.28 -3.90 -7.03
N LEU A 62 15.05 -4.21 -6.62
CA LEU A 62 14.43 -3.53 -5.50
C LEU A 62 15.18 -3.89 -4.21
N PRO A 63 15.24 -2.96 -3.25
CA PRO A 63 15.61 -3.28 -1.88
C PRO A 63 14.76 -4.45 -1.34
N LYS A 64 15.40 -5.35 -0.58
CA LYS A 64 14.76 -6.60 -0.11
C LYS A 64 13.50 -6.34 0.71
N ASP A 65 13.55 -5.32 1.56
CA ASP A 65 12.45 -4.85 2.37
C ASP A 65 11.30 -4.30 1.53
N TYR A 66 11.59 -3.51 0.49
CA TYR A 66 10.58 -3.01 -0.43
C TYR A 66 9.94 -4.12 -1.27
N ARG A 67 10.72 -5.12 -1.70
CA ARG A 67 10.19 -6.31 -2.38
C ARG A 67 9.26 -7.11 -1.46
N SER A 68 9.68 -7.37 -0.22
CA SER A 68 8.83 -8.02 0.78
C SER A 68 7.56 -7.24 1.05
N PHE A 69 7.63 -5.90 1.07
CA PHE A 69 6.46 -5.05 1.19
C PHE A 69 5.50 -5.24 0.01
N LEU A 70 5.96 -5.22 -1.24
CA LEU A 70 5.08 -5.36 -2.42
C LEU A 70 4.36 -6.72 -2.49
N LEU A 71 5.03 -7.79 -2.04
CA LEU A 71 4.47 -9.14 -1.96
C LEU A 71 3.36 -9.29 -0.89
N GLU A 72 3.24 -8.32 0.01
CA GLU A 72 2.15 -8.27 1.01
C GLU A 72 1.18 -7.12 0.75
N TYR A 73 1.67 -5.99 0.24
CA TYR A 73 0.97 -4.71 0.06
C TYR A 73 1.49 -4.00 -1.19
N ASN A 74 0.79 -4.14 -2.30
CA ASN A 74 1.13 -3.45 -3.54
C ASN A 74 0.62 -1.99 -3.58
N GLY A 75 0.78 -1.27 -2.46
CA GLY A 75 0.22 0.05 -2.25
C GLY A 75 -1.31 0.05 -2.06
N ALA A 76 -1.91 1.24 -2.21
CA ALA A 76 -3.34 1.46 -2.03
C ALA A 76 -3.83 2.57 -2.96
N HIS A 77 -5.11 2.51 -3.31
CA HIS A 77 -5.82 3.58 -4.03
C HIS A 77 -6.71 4.36 -3.08
N ILE A 78 -6.76 5.68 -3.27
CA ILE A 78 -7.68 6.58 -2.58
C ILE A 78 -8.51 7.27 -3.68
N TYR A 79 -9.82 7.21 -3.57
CA TYR A 79 -10.78 7.75 -4.54
C TYR A 79 -11.94 8.46 -3.87
#